data_AF-T1CPT9-F1
#
_entry.id   AF-T1CPT9-F1
#
_cell.length_a   1.000
_cell.length_b   1.000
_cell.length_c   1.000
_cell.angle_alpha   90.00
_cell.angle_beta   90.00
_cell.angle_gamma   90.00
#
_symmetry.space_group_name_H-M   'P 1'
#
loop_
_entity.id
_entity.type
_entity.pdbx_description
1 polymer ?
#
loop_
_entity_poly.entity_id
_entity_poly.type
_entity_poly.pdbx_seq_one_letter_code
_entity_poly.pdbx_strand_id
1 'polypeptide(L)'
;MKIFRPLTGCILFGFMLGTCAVAAPRPLIDNPQVSPSALISQATTQVLAFLKTHRIALRTENRKTVVALANEVVPYFDFALTSQYVLGRYWQRATPAERNQFQGFFYHYLIHAYATALRHYHGVRITVVPYRGSTEVHYANVLTVIHTRGGQSVHVLYALYRTLRGWRIFDVSVEGISYVMSFRNQFAPILEKVGVAGLIDRLRTHTLGAQSGGKG
;
A
#
# COMPACT_ATOMS: atom_id res chain seq x y z
N MET A 1 48.62 66.27 -29.38
CA MET A 1 49.21 65.81 -28.12
C MET A 1 48.22 64.84 -27.47
N LYS A 2 48.57 63.54 -27.49
CA LYS A 2 48.19 62.45 -26.57
C LYS A 2 46.77 62.46 -25.92
N ILE A 3 45.90 61.50 -26.32
CA ILE A 3 45.41 60.35 -25.49
C ILE A 3 43.95 60.64 -25.03
N PHE A 4 42.89 59.81 -25.12
CA PHE A 4 42.61 58.40 -24.80
C PHE A 4 41.30 57.96 -25.55
N ARG A 5 41.17 56.68 -25.97
CA ARG A 5 39.94 56.09 -26.60
C ARG A 5 38.99 55.45 -25.54
N PRO A 6 38.04 54.52 -25.85
CA PRO A 6 36.57 54.68 -25.78
C PRO A 6 35.88 53.74 -24.74
N LEU A 7 34.57 53.91 -24.48
CA LEU A 7 33.72 53.03 -23.64
C LEU A 7 32.24 53.41 -23.93
N THR A 8 31.22 52.56 -24.07
CA THR A 8 31.02 51.10 -23.95
C THR A 8 29.65 50.80 -24.57
N GLY A 9 29.53 49.71 -25.32
CA GLY A 9 28.24 49.19 -25.78
C GLY A 9 27.49 48.46 -24.65
N CYS A 10 26.20 48.75 -24.49
CA CYS A 10 25.30 48.01 -23.61
C CYS A 10 25.01 46.62 -24.18
N ILE A 11 25.60 45.58 -23.58
CA ILE A 11 25.19 44.19 -23.80
C ILE A 11 24.07 43.88 -22.80
N LEU A 12 22.86 43.64 -23.31
CA LEU A 12 21.75 43.05 -22.56
C LEU A 12 22.11 41.61 -22.19
N PHE A 13 22.52 41.39 -20.94
CA PHE A 13 22.66 40.05 -20.38
C PHE A 13 21.29 39.60 -19.86
N GLY A 14 20.55 38.87 -20.70
CA GLY A 14 19.31 38.20 -20.30
C GLY A 14 19.62 37.10 -19.29
N PHE A 15 19.33 37.37 -18.02
CA PHE A 15 19.43 36.40 -16.94
C PHE A 15 18.28 35.40 -17.07
N MET A 16 18.50 34.31 -17.82
CA MET A 16 17.56 33.20 -17.88
C MET A 16 17.66 32.44 -16.57
N LEU A 17 16.81 32.78 -15.59
CA LEU A 17 16.59 31.98 -14.39
C LEU A 17 16.01 30.62 -14.82
N GLY A 18 16.90 29.66 -15.08
CA GLY A 18 16.53 28.26 -15.26
C GLY A 18 15.98 27.72 -13.94
N THR A 19 14.66 27.70 -13.83
CA THR A 19 13.97 26.97 -12.77
C THR A 19 14.19 25.48 -13.03
N CYS A 20 15.15 24.88 -12.32
CA CYS A 20 15.22 23.43 -12.19
C CYS A 20 13.95 22.96 -11.48
N ALA A 21 12.94 22.57 -12.24
CA ALA A 21 11.79 21.86 -11.71
C ALA A 21 12.30 20.54 -11.12
N VAL A 22 12.36 20.46 -9.80
CA VAL A 22 12.66 19.21 -9.09
C VAL A 22 11.47 18.27 -9.35
N ALA A 23 11.63 17.38 -10.32
CA ALA A 23 10.62 16.38 -10.61
C ALA A 23 10.45 15.50 -9.36
N ALA A 24 9.24 15.48 -8.79
CA ALA A 24 8.92 14.55 -7.73
C ALA A 24 9.16 13.11 -8.20
N PRO A 25 9.68 12.22 -7.34
CA PRO A 25 9.94 10.83 -7.72
C PRO A 25 8.64 10.18 -8.21
N ARG A 26 8.65 9.67 -9.45
CA ARG A 26 7.47 9.02 -10.04
C ARG A 26 7.09 7.76 -9.25
N PRO A 27 5.79 7.51 -9.02
CA PRO A 27 5.35 6.23 -8.48
C PRO A 27 5.73 5.09 -9.43
N LEU A 28 6.38 4.04 -8.92
CA LEU A 28 6.80 2.86 -9.70
C LEU A 28 5.65 1.89 -9.98
N ILE A 29 4.46 2.20 -9.46
CA ILE A 29 3.26 1.37 -9.44
C ILE A 29 2.79 1.03 -10.86
N ASP A 30 3.08 1.85 -11.86
CA ASP A 30 2.73 1.57 -13.26
C ASP A 30 3.96 1.44 -14.17
N ASN A 31 5.03 0.82 -13.66
CA ASN A 31 6.24 0.53 -14.43
C ASN A 31 6.52 -0.99 -14.50
N PRO A 32 6.34 -1.64 -15.67
CA PRO A 32 6.55 -3.08 -15.82
C PRO A 32 8.02 -3.52 -15.76
N GLN A 33 8.98 -2.58 -15.79
CA GLN A 33 10.42 -2.86 -15.73
C GLN A 33 10.97 -2.84 -14.29
N VAL A 34 10.17 -2.43 -13.31
CA VAL A 34 10.59 -2.35 -11.91
C VAL A 34 10.63 -3.75 -11.30
N SER A 35 11.68 -4.03 -10.53
CA SER A 35 11.75 -5.28 -9.76
C SER A 35 10.70 -5.29 -8.64
N PRO A 36 10.14 -6.46 -8.28
CA PRO A 36 9.11 -6.53 -7.24
C PRO A 36 9.65 -6.03 -5.88
N SER A 37 10.94 -6.27 -5.56
CA SER A 37 11.55 -5.72 -4.36
C SER A 37 11.66 -4.20 -4.38
N ALA A 38 11.91 -3.57 -5.54
CA ALA A 38 11.95 -2.12 -5.66
C ALA A 38 10.55 -1.49 -5.48
N LEU A 39 9.49 -2.13 -5.96
CA LEU A 39 8.11 -1.71 -5.67
C LEU A 39 7.84 -1.73 -4.16
N ILE A 40 8.17 -2.83 -3.47
CA ILE A 40 7.98 -2.96 -2.03
C ILE A 40 8.83 -1.94 -1.25
N SER A 41 10.06 -1.66 -1.69
CA SER A 41 10.89 -0.61 -1.09
C SER A 41 10.22 0.75 -1.19
N GLN A 42 9.70 1.14 -2.36
CA GLN A 42 9.00 2.41 -2.51
C GLN A 42 7.75 2.50 -1.65
N ALA A 43 6.91 1.45 -1.66
CA ALA A 43 5.71 1.38 -0.83
C ALA A 43 6.05 1.55 0.66
N THR A 44 7.08 0.84 1.12
CA THR A 44 7.58 0.90 2.49
C THR A 44 8.05 2.32 2.85
N THR A 45 8.83 2.96 1.97
CA THR A 45 9.31 4.33 2.19
C THR A 45 8.16 5.34 2.28
N GLN A 46 7.16 5.25 1.40
CA GLN A 46 6.00 6.14 1.41
C GLN A 46 5.18 5.97 2.68
N VAL A 47 4.86 4.73 3.06
CA VAL A 47 4.11 4.43 4.29
C VAL A 47 4.88 4.90 5.52
N LEU A 48 6.18 4.62 5.63
CA LEU A 48 6.99 5.08 6.77
C LEU A 48 7.06 6.62 6.85
N ALA A 49 7.17 7.30 5.70
CA ALA A 49 7.15 8.77 5.66
C ALA A 49 5.79 9.31 6.14
N PHE A 50 4.68 8.71 5.69
CA PHE A 50 3.34 9.07 6.14
C PHE A 50 3.18 8.89 7.66
N LEU A 51 3.58 7.72 8.19
CA LEU A 51 3.52 7.40 9.63
C LEU A 51 4.35 8.38 10.47
N LYS A 52 5.52 8.79 9.98
CA LYS A 52 6.39 9.76 10.65
C LYS A 52 5.73 11.14 10.71
N THR A 53 5.19 11.62 9.60
CA THR A 53 4.57 12.95 9.50
C THR A 53 3.28 13.04 10.32
N HIS A 54 2.46 11.99 10.33
CA HIS A 54 1.15 11.99 10.96
C HIS A 54 1.10 11.31 12.34
N ARG A 55 2.26 11.15 12.98
CA ARG A 55 2.40 10.39 14.24
C ARG A 55 1.37 10.76 15.31
N ILE A 56 1.16 12.05 15.55
CA ILE A 56 0.26 12.53 16.61
C ILE A 56 -1.20 12.22 16.26
N ALA A 57 -1.63 12.53 15.04
CA ALA A 57 -3.01 12.29 14.58
C ALA A 57 -3.35 10.79 14.50
N LEU A 58 -2.36 9.97 14.16
CA LEU A 58 -2.48 8.52 14.21
C LEU A 58 -2.68 8.06 15.66
N ARG A 59 -1.92 8.56 16.65
CA ARG A 59 -2.10 8.16 18.06
C ARG A 59 -3.48 8.46 18.62
N THR A 60 -4.19 9.46 18.12
CA THR A 60 -5.54 9.83 18.58
C THR A 60 -6.68 9.19 17.78
N GLU A 61 -6.40 8.17 16.96
CA GLU A 61 -7.41 7.48 16.13
C GLU A 61 -8.16 8.42 15.20
N ASN A 62 -7.48 9.46 14.72
CA ASN A 62 -8.08 10.39 13.78
C ASN A 62 -8.48 9.64 12.49
N ARG A 63 -9.78 9.40 12.34
CA ARG A 63 -10.35 8.62 11.22
C ARG A 63 -9.87 9.11 9.85
N LYS A 64 -9.77 10.43 9.66
CA LYS A 64 -9.30 11.01 8.38
C LYS A 64 -7.86 10.59 8.09
N THR A 65 -7.03 10.51 9.12
CA THR A 65 -5.63 10.12 9.01
C THR A 65 -5.47 8.62 8.73
N VAL A 66 -6.31 7.78 9.35
CA VAL A 66 -6.38 6.34 9.07
C VAL A 66 -6.77 6.08 7.60
N VAL A 67 -7.77 6.79 7.09
CA VAL A 67 -8.17 6.72 5.68
C VAL A 67 -7.06 7.24 4.76
N ALA A 68 -6.38 8.31 5.12
CA ALA A 68 -5.26 8.83 4.34
C ALA A 68 -4.09 7.83 4.30
N LEU A 69 -3.75 7.16 5.41
CA LEU A 69 -2.76 6.09 5.43
C LEU A 69 -3.17 4.94 4.49
N ALA A 70 -4.46 4.60 4.44
CA ALA A 70 -4.97 3.59 3.54
C ALA A 70 -4.69 3.94 2.07
N ASN A 71 -4.91 5.19 1.69
CA ASN A 71 -4.69 5.69 0.33
C ASN A 71 -3.21 5.62 -0.11
N GLU A 72 -2.26 5.60 0.83
CA GLU A 72 -0.85 5.34 0.52
C GLU A 72 -0.58 3.87 0.15
N VAL A 73 -1.37 2.94 0.68
CA VAL A 73 -1.17 1.49 0.50
C VAL A 73 -1.96 0.97 -0.71
N VAL A 74 -3.17 1.47 -0.92
CA VAL A 74 -4.10 0.99 -1.96
C VAL A 74 -3.46 0.77 -3.33
N PRO A 75 -2.69 1.72 -3.87
CA PRO A 75 -2.28 1.63 -5.27
C PRO A 75 -1.33 0.44 -5.54
N TYR A 76 -0.69 -0.09 -4.50
CA TYR A 76 0.20 -1.25 -4.58
C TYR A 76 -0.53 -2.59 -4.60
N PHE A 77 -1.79 -2.63 -4.19
CA PHE A 77 -2.57 -3.86 -4.04
C PHE A 77 -3.54 -4.08 -5.20
N ASP A 78 -3.79 -5.35 -5.51
CA ASP A 78 -4.95 -5.77 -6.28
C ASP A 78 -5.98 -6.42 -5.35
N PHE A 79 -6.89 -5.59 -4.84
CA PHE A 79 -7.97 -6.07 -3.98
C PHE A 79 -8.97 -6.95 -4.71
N ALA A 80 -9.11 -6.83 -6.04
CA ALA A 80 -10.02 -7.69 -6.78
C ALA A 80 -9.49 -9.13 -6.77
N LEU A 81 -8.19 -9.30 -7.05
CA LEU A 81 -7.54 -10.59 -6.98
C LEU A 81 -7.53 -11.13 -5.54
N THR A 82 -7.16 -10.31 -4.55
CA THR A 82 -7.22 -10.69 -3.13
C THR A 82 -8.62 -11.20 -2.76
N SER A 83 -9.69 -10.47 -3.10
CA SER A 83 -11.07 -10.86 -2.81
C SER A 83 -11.45 -12.17 -3.48
N GLN A 84 -11.00 -12.40 -4.72
CA GLN A 84 -11.21 -13.67 -5.41
C GLN A 84 -10.56 -14.85 -4.67
N TYR A 85 -9.32 -14.70 -4.19
CA TYR A 85 -8.67 -15.77 -3.44
C TYR A 85 -9.33 -16.03 -2.08
N VAL A 86 -9.77 -14.97 -1.39
CA VAL A 86 -10.48 -15.05 -0.10
C VAL A 86 -11.82 -15.78 -0.25
N LEU A 87 -12.62 -15.43 -1.27
CA LEU A 87 -13.91 -16.09 -1.52
C LEU A 87 -13.74 -17.49 -2.14
N GLY A 88 -12.62 -17.76 -2.82
CA GLY A 88 -12.32 -19.06 -3.40
C GLY A 88 -13.44 -19.56 -4.32
N ARG A 89 -13.95 -20.77 -4.07
CA ARG A 89 -15.03 -21.37 -4.87
C ARG A 89 -16.32 -20.55 -4.88
N TYR A 90 -16.56 -19.74 -3.84
CA TYR A 90 -17.77 -18.90 -3.74
C TYR A 90 -17.70 -17.68 -4.66
N TRP A 91 -16.50 -17.27 -5.09
CA TRP A 91 -16.34 -16.19 -6.06
C TRP A 91 -17.13 -16.45 -7.35
N GLN A 92 -17.04 -17.69 -7.87
CA GLN A 92 -17.71 -18.07 -9.12
C GLN A 92 -19.23 -18.07 -8.98
N ARG A 93 -19.76 -18.29 -7.77
CA ARG A 93 -21.20 -18.28 -7.47
C ARG A 93 -21.74 -16.89 -7.14
N ALA A 94 -20.86 -15.95 -6.79
CA ALA A 94 -21.23 -14.57 -6.51
C ALA A 94 -21.59 -13.83 -7.79
N THR A 95 -22.68 -13.04 -7.74
CA THR A 95 -23.03 -12.08 -8.79
C THR A 95 -21.99 -10.96 -8.88
N PRO A 96 -21.89 -10.25 -10.02
CA PRO A 96 -21.00 -9.09 -10.14
C PRO A 96 -21.25 -8.02 -9.06
N ALA A 97 -22.51 -7.81 -8.69
CA ALA A 97 -22.88 -6.88 -7.63
C ALA A 97 -22.36 -7.33 -6.26
N GLU A 98 -22.52 -8.60 -5.90
CA GLU A 98 -21.98 -9.16 -4.64
C GLU A 98 -20.45 -9.10 -4.61
N ARG A 99 -19.77 -9.39 -5.73
CA ARG A 99 -18.32 -9.29 -5.85
C ARG A 99 -17.83 -7.88 -5.54
N ASN A 100 -18.47 -6.87 -6.12
CA ASN A 100 -18.14 -5.47 -5.90
C ASN A 100 -18.43 -5.03 -4.46
N GLN A 101 -19.58 -5.42 -3.89
CA GLN A 101 -19.92 -5.11 -2.51
C GLN A 101 -18.95 -5.76 -1.52
N PHE A 102 -18.63 -7.04 -1.73
CA PHE A 102 -17.66 -7.76 -0.92
C PHE A 102 -16.29 -7.08 -0.98
N GLN A 103 -15.79 -6.76 -2.17
CA GLN A 103 -14.52 -6.03 -2.34
C GLN A 103 -14.51 -4.74 -1.53
N GLY A 104 -15.55 -3.92 -1.62
CA GLY A 104 -15.64 -2.65 -0.90
C GLY A 104 -15.62 -2.84 0.63
N PHE A 105 -16.49 -3.70 1.17
CA PHE A 105 -16.55 -3.91 2.62
C PHE A 105 -15.32 -4.63 3.16
N PHE A 106 -14.78 -5.61 2.43
CA PHE A 106 -13.57 -6.33 2.82
C PHE A 106 -12.36 -5.40 2.82
N TYR A 107 -12.22 -4.54 1.81
CA TYR A 107 -11.20 -3.49 1.77
C TYR A 107 -11.24 -2.60 3.01
N HIS A 108 -12.42 -2.07 3.36
CA HIS A 108 -12.57 -1.22 4.53
C HIS A 108 -12.27 -1.96 5.84
N TYR A 109 -12.70 -3.22 5.93
CA TYR A 109 -12.41 -4.09 7.07
C TYR A 109 -10.90 -4.28 7.28
N LEU A 110 -10.16 -4.64 6.22
CA LEU A 110 -8.70 -4.85 6.28
C LEU A 110 -7.98 -3.58 6.69
N ILE A 111 -8.25 -2.48 5.99
CA ILE A 111 -7.54 -1.22 6.22
C ILE A 111 -7.75 -0.71 7.62
N HIS A 112 -8.97 -0.79 8.16
CA HIS A 112 -9.22 -0.30 9.51
C HIS A 112 -8.43 -1.11 10.54
N ALA A 113 -8.42 -2.44 10.41
CA ALA A 113 -7.68 -3.33 11.31
C ALA A 113 -6.16 -3.07 11.23
N TYR A 114 -5.60 -2.98 10.02
CA TYR A 114 -4.16 -2.89 9.85
C TYR A 114 -3.60 -1.47 9.98
N ALA A 115 -4.33 -0.44 9.55
CA ALA A 115 -3.94 0.93 9.84
C ALA A 115 -3.89 1.18 11.35
N THR A 116 -4.79 0.56 12.13
CA THR A 116 -4.74 0.58 13.60
C THR A 116 -3.45 -0.05 14.11
N ALA A 117 -3.06 -1.22 13.59
CA ALA A 117 -1.82 -1.89 13.96
C ALA A 117 -0.56 -1.06 13.60
N LEU A 118 -0.54 -0.43 12.42
CA LEU A 118 0.58 0.38 11.93
C LEU A 118 0.85 1.63 12.77
N ARG A 119 -0.12 2.13 13.54
CA ARG A 119 0.07 3.26 14.47
C ARG A 119 1.10 2.97 15.56
N HIS A 120 1.31 1.71 15.92
CA HIS A 120 2.29 1.34 16.94
C HIS A 120 3.70 1.14 16.36
N TYR A 121 3.84 1.10 15.03
CA TYR A 121 5.11 0.90 14.34
C TYR A 121 5.85 2.25 14.20
N HIS A 122 6.63 2.59 15.23
CA HIS A 122 7.51 3.75 15.23
C HIS A 122 8.94 3.38 15.60
N GLY A 123 9.90 4.02 14.93
CA GLY A 123 11.32 3.81 15.22
C GLY A 123 11.81 2.39 14.90
N VAL A 124 11.15 1.71 13.97
CA VAL A 124 11.56 0.41 13.43
C VAL A 124 12.52 0.62 12.26
N ARG A 125 13.43 -0.34 12.06
CA ARG A 125 14.25 -0.44 10.85
C ARG A 125 13.64 -1.50 9.96
N ILE A 126 13.32 -1.17 8.72
CA ILE A 126 12.76 -2.13 7.75
C ILE A 126 13.83 -2.48 6.72
N THR A 127 14.05 -3.77 6.48
CA THR A 127 14.95 -4.30 5.47
C THR A 127 14.13 -5.02 4.41
N VAL A 128 14.06 -4.50 3.18
CA VAL A 128 13.47 -5.22 2.04
C VAL A 128 14.56 -6.07 1.41
N VAL A 129 14.36 -7.38 1.36
CA VAL A 129 15.33 -8.31 0.78
C VAL A 129 15.28 -8.19 -0.75
N PRO A 130 16.42 -7.99 -1.43
CA PRO A 130 16.46 -7.93 -2.88
C PRO A 130 15.87 -9.19 -3.52
N TYR A 131 14.96 -9.02 -4.46
CA TYR A 131 14.44 -10.13 -5.24
C TYR A 131 15.49 -10.60 -6.23
N ARG A 132 15.82 -11.89 -6.21
CA ARG A 132 16.85 -12.51 -7.07
C ARG A 132 16.27 -13.52 -8.08
N GLY A 133 14.95 -13.57 -8.22
CA GLY A 133 14.30 -14.43 -9.22
C GLY A 133 14.34 -13.83 -10.63
N SER A 134 13.91 -14.63 -11.61
CA SER A 134 13.83 -14.20 -13.01
C SER A 134 12.83 -13.05 -13.18
N THR A 135 13.10 -12.16 -14.15
CA THR A 135 12.18 -11.10 -14.57
C THR A 135 11.01 -11.62 -15.40
N GLU A 136 11.06 -12.86 -15.88
CA GLU A 136 10.02 -13.48 -16.72
C GLU A 136 8.89 -14.14 -15.91
N VAL A 137 9.05 -14.27 -14.59
CA VAL A 137 8.03 -14.87 -13.74
C VAL A 137 6.80 -13.97 -13.61
N HIS A 138 5.63 -14.61 -13.58
CA HIS A 138 4.35 -13.95 -13.34
C HIS A 138 4.07 -13.70 -11.86
N TYR A 139 4.78 -14.39 -10.95
CA TYR A 139 4.61 -14.29 -9.51
C TYR A 139 5.95 -14.15 -8.80
N ALA A 140 5.99 -13.35 -7.75
CA ALA A 140 7.17 -13.11 -6.94
C ALA A 140 6.80 -12.99 -5.47
N ASN A 141 7.65 -13.53 -4.60
CA ASN A 141 7.58 -13.32 -3.16
C ASN A 141 8.73 -12.41 -2.74
N VAL A 142 8.43 -11.32 -2.06
CA VAL A 142 9.43 -10.38 -1.53
C VAL A 142 9.40 -10.45 -0.02
N LEU A 143 10.53 -10.84 0.57
CA LEU A 143 10.71 -10.86 2.01
C LEU A 143 11.11 -9.47 2.50
N THR A 144 10.45 -9.03 3.56
CA THR A 144 10.76 -7.82 4.30
C THR A 144 10.91 -8.18 5.77
N VAL A 145 11.96 -7.66 6.39
CA VAL A 145 12.27 -7.87 7.81
C VAL A 145 12.08 -6.55 8.55
N ILE A 146 11.18 -6.52 9.52
CA ILE A 146 10.94 -5.38 10.40
C ILE A 146 11.69 -5.60 11.71
N HIS A 147 12.71 -4.81 11.96
CA HIS A 147 13.49 -4.87 13.18
C HIS A 147 12.90 -3.90 14.21
N THR A 148 12.43 -4.44 15.33
CA THR A 148 11.89 -3.66 16.45
C THR A 148 13.02 -3.24 17.41
N ARG A 149 12.74 -2.24 18.26
CA ARG A 149 13.72 -1.76 19.26
C ARG A 149 14.12 -2.81 20.29
N GLY A 150 13.27 -3.82 20.51
CA GLY A 150 13.54 -4.92 21.46
C GLY A 150 14.40 -6.04 20.90
N GLY A 151 14.99 -5.89 19.70
CA GLY A 151 15.82 -6.91 19.06
C GLY A 151 15.05 -8.02 18.34
N GLN A 152 13.74 -8.13 18.58
CA GLN A 152 12.87 -9.02 17.82
C GLN A 152 12.70 -8.51 16.39
N SER A 153 12.77 -9.45 15.43
CA SER A 153 12.51 -9.18 14.01
C SER A 153 11.22 -9.86 13.59
N VAL A 154 10.42 -9.14 12.80
CA VAL A 154 9.18 -9.66 12.22
C VAL A 154 9.38 -9.87 10.72
N HIS A 155 9.09 -11.06 10.23
CA HIS A 155 9.16 -11.43 8.83
C HIS A 155 7.81 -11.20 8.15
N VAL A 156 7.85 -10.39 7.09
CA VAL A 156 6.69 -10.09 6.26
C VAL A 156 7.00 -10.50 4.83
N LEU A 157 6.23 -11.42 4.28
CA LEU A 157 6.33 -11.85 2.90
C LEU A 157 5.19 -11.23 2.09
N TYR A 158 5.55 -10.47 1.07
CA TYR A 158 4.58 -9.93 0.11
C TYR A 158 4.50 -10.87 -1.09
N ALA A 159 3.30 -11.38 -1.39
CA ALA A 159 3.05 -12.13 -2.60
C ALA A 159 2.56 -11.17 -3.70
N LEU A 160 3.34 -11.07 -4.77
CA LEU A 160 3.09 -10.20 -5.90
C LEU A 160 2.83 -11.00 -7.15
N TYR A 161 2.07 -10.40 -8.06
CA TYR A 161 1.94 -10.88 -9.42
C TYR A 161 2.18 -9.76 -10.42
N ARG A 162 2.62 -10.11 -11.63
CA ARG A 162 2.98 -9.16 -12.68
C ARG A 162 1.77 -8.90 -13.58
N THR A 163 1.39 -7.64 -13.73
CA THR A 163 0.44 -7.16 -14.73
C THR A 163 1.18 -6.49 -15.90
N LEU A 164 0.46 -6.16 -16.97
CA LEU A 164 0.98 -5.30 -18.06
C LEU A 164 1.41 -3.91 -17.57
N ARG A 165 0.83 -3.43 -16.46
CA ARG A 165 1.17 -2.14 -15.85
C ARG A 165 2.30 -2.25 -14.82
N GLY A 166 2.64 -3.45 -14.35
CA GLY A 166 3.65 -3.67 -13.32
C GLY A 166 3.19 -4.60 -12.22
N TRP A 167 3.97 -4.68 -11.14
CA TRP A 167 3.71 -5.58 -10.03
C TRP A 167 2.54 -5.09 -9.16
N ARG A 168 1.75 -6.03 -8.65
CA ARG A 168 0.69 -5.80 -7.66
C ARG A 168 0.76 -6.83 -6.56
N ILE A 169 0.55 -6.39 -5.32
CA ILE A 169 0.45 -7.25 -4.15
C ILE A 169 -0.96 -7.84 -4.11
N PHE A 170 -1.08 -9.15 -3.90
CA PHE A 170 -2.38 -9.80 -3.73
C PHE A 170 -2.52 -10.54 -2.41
N ASP A 171 -1.41 -10.79 -1.70
CA ASP A 171 -1.41 -11.34 -0.35
C ASP A 171 -0.19 -10.86 0.45
N VAL A 172 -0.34 -10.90 1.78
CA VAL A 172 0.71 -10.61 2.75
C VAL A 172 0.72 -11.72 3.79
N SER A 173 1.89 -12.27 4.06
CA SER A 173 2.11 -13.22 5.15
C SER A 173 2.98 -12.60 6.22
N VAL A 174 2.55 -12.66 7.48
CA VAL A 174 3.34 -12.22 8.64
C VAL A 174 3.66 -13.44 9.48
N GLU A 175 4.94 -13.67 9.77
CA GLU A 175 5.40 -14.87 10.50
C GLU A 175 4.86 -16.17 9.89
N GLY A 176 4.82 -16.24 8.56
CA GLY A 176 4.31 -17.40 7.81
C GLY A 176 2.79 -17.50 7.71
N ILE A 177 2.03 -16.60 8.36
CA ILE A 177 0.57 -16.61 8.34
C ILE A 177 0.06 -15.70 7.21
N SER A 178 -0.44 -16.31 6.13
CA SER A 178 -1.09 -15.61 5.01
C SER A 178 -2.42 -14.99 5.43
N TYR A 179 -2.62 -13.72 5.09
CA TYR A 179 -3.89 -13.04 5.35
C TYR A 179 -5.01 -13.54 4.46
N VAL A 180 -4.76 -13.74 3.16
CA VAL A 180 -5.75 -14.32 2.26
C VAL A 180 -6.23 -15.67 2.77
N MET A 181 -5.32 -16.56 3.18
CA MET A 181 -5.69 -17.88 3.69
C MET A 181 -6.43 -17.77 5.03
N SER A 182 -5.99 -16.87 5.91
CA SER A 182 -6.65 -16.66 7.20
C SER A 182 -8.10 -16.21 7.03
N PHE A 183 -8.36 -15.22 6.17
CA PHE A 183 -9.72 -14.75 5.88
C PHE A 183 -10.55 -15.79 5.15
N ARG A 184 -9.95 -16.53 4.22
CA ARG A 184 -10.63 -17.64 3.56
C ARG A 184 -11.13 -18.67 4.57
N ASN A 185 -10.28 -19.07 5.51
CA ASN A 185 -10.65 -20.03 6.56
C ASN A 185 -11.69 -19.45 7.52
N GLN A 186 -11.58 -18.17 7.87
CA GLN A 186 -12.55 -17.49 8.73
C GLN A 186 -13.93 -17.36 8.07
N PHE A 187 -13.97 -17.09 6.76
CA PHE A 187 -15.21 -16.87 6.03
C PHE A 187 -15.85 -18.15 5.50
N ALA A 188 -15.08 -19.23 5.31
CA ALA A 188 -15.60 -20.52 4.85
C ALA A 188 -16.88 -20.98 5.58
N PRO A 189 -16.93 -21.06 6.93
CA PRO A 189 -18.15 -21.51 7.62
C PRO A 189 -19.33 -20.54 7.45
N ILE A 190 -19.07 -19.24 7.29
CA ILE A 190 -20.12 -18.24 7.03
C ILE A 190 -20.66 -18.43 5.61
N LEU A 191 -19.77 -18.55 4.63
CA LEU A 191 -20.12 -18.76 3.22
C LEU A 191 -20.89 -20.07 3.00
N GLU A 192 -20.55 -21.12 3.74
CA GLU A 192 -21.30 -22.38 3.74
C GLU A 192 -22.72 -22.23 4.29
N LYS A 193 -22.89 -21.44 5.35
CA LYS A 193 -24.17 -21.31 6.04
C LYS A 193 -25.12 -20.29 5.39
N VAL A 194 -24.61 -19.14 4.96
CA VAL A 194 -25.42 -17.98 4.53
C VAL A 194 -25.01 -17.38 3.18
N GLY A 195 -24.06 -17.99 2.49
CA GLY A 195 -23.60 -17.53 1.18
C GLY A 195 -22.89 -16.18 1.21
N VAL A 196 -22.65 -15.61 0.02
CA VAL A 196 -21.87 -14.38 -0.16
C VAL A 196 -22.64 -13.16 0.34
N ALA A 197 -23.93 -13.05 0.03
CA ALA A 197 -24.80 -12.01 0.58
C ALA A 197 -24.78 -11.95 2.12
N GLY A 198 -24.86 -13.10 2.80
CA GLY A 198 -24.80 -13.14 4.27
C GLY A 198 -23.44 -12.76 4.85
N LEU A 199 -22.35 -13.07 4.15
CA LEU A 199 -21.01 -12.58 4.52
C LEU A 199 -20.90 -11.06 4.35
N ILE A 200 -21.40 -10.51 3.23
CA ILE A 200 -21.43 -9.07 2.97
C ILE A 200 -22.16 -8.34 4.08
N ASP A 201 -23.31 -8.86 4.53
CA ASP A 201 -24.10 -8.24 5.60
C ASP A 201 -23.33 -8.18 6.94
N ARG A 202 -22.58 -9.24 7.26
CA ARG A 202 -21.70 -9.27 8.45
C ARG A 202 -20.57 -8.26 8.35
N LEU A 203 -19.90 -8.17 7.19
CA LEU A 203 -18.83 -7.22 6.95
C LEU A 203 -19.32 -5.77 7.00
N ARG A 204 -20.51 -5.52 6.43
CA ARG A 204 -21.20 -4.22 6.50
C ARG A 204 -21.45 -3.80 7.94
N THR A 205 -21.99 -4.70 8.76
CA THR A 205 -22.27 -4.44 10.18
C THR A 205 -21.00 -4.10 10.95
N HIS A 206 -19.92 -4.85 10.74
CA HIS A 206 -18.63 -4.56 11.37
C HIS A 206 -18.02 -3.23 10.91
N THR A 207 -18.07 -2.95 9.60
CA THR A 207 -17.52 -1.72 9.02
C THR A 207 -18.29 -0.49 9.51
N LEU A 208 -19.62 -0.57 9.58
CA LEU A 208 -20.47 0.52 10.07
C LEU A 208 -20.37 0.70 11.59
N GLY A 209 -20.29 -0.41 12.35
CA GLY A 209 -20.07 -0.39 13.80
C GLY A 209 -18.73 0.23 14.22
N ALA A 210 -17.66 -0.08 13.47
CA ALA A 210 -16.36 0.56 13.63
C ALA A 210 -16.40 2.07 13.30
N GLN A 211 -17.28 2.50 12.38
CA GLN A 211 -17.47 3.91 12.07
C GLN A 211 -18.34 4.68 13.08
N SER A 212 -19.18 3.99 13.88
CA SER A 212 -20.03 4.62 14.91
C SER A 212 -19.40 4.65 16.31
N GLY A 213 -18.38 3.83 16.59
CA GLY A 213 -17.79 3.67 17.93
C GLY A 213 -16.78 4.75 18.37
N GLY A 214 -16.46 5.73 17.53
CA GLY A 214 -15.49 6.81 17.83
C GLY A 214 -16.06 8.02 18.57
N LYS A 215 -17.07 7.82 19.42
CA LYS A 215 -17.56 8.84 20.36
C LYS A 215 -17.39 8.28 21.79
N GLY A 216 -16.24 8.55 22.38
CA GLY A 216 -15.90 8.27 23.76
C GLY A 216 -14.67 9.06 24.13
#